data_AF-A0A0P9E3W7-F1
#
_entry.id   AF-A0A0P9E3W7-F1
#
_cell.length_a   1.000
_cell.length_b   1.000
_cell.length_c   1.000
_cell.angle_alpha   90.00
_cell.angle_beta   90.00
_cell.angle_gamma   90.00
#
_symmetry.space_group_name_H-M   'P 1'
#
loop_
_entity.id
_entity.type
_entity.pdbx_description
1 polymer ?
#
loop_
_entity_poly.entity_id
_entity_poly.type
_entity_poly.pdbx_seq_one_letter_code
_entity_poly.pdbx_strand_id
1 'polypeptide(L)'
;MIYTVKPGDSLQHICHSFQVNPERLMTVNRMTVPVISPGQSLIIPATPASERHYSEKGEAAPWREAEENDWRSEEVPRPQDTQPIPGTWPDFPEVKKGHQISVFKARDIRKNIPIYNARAAYFFMSKMAVEATGCFSICDHSVSPCGNCFRSETVPFYVIPHNTNWVSLGDYGVVINTRTKEAAYAICADWGPKQDTIVLAGNTSFSGKIGEGSVDLGKRLNIKDITPNPLRAFEPFGILYIIFPNSANGVRTIKSVPEINRDAHRFFRKWGGWPQAKFVLDEHYNITI
;
A
#
# COMPACT_ATOMS: atom_id res chain seq x y z
N MET A 1 -21.69 10.63 -26.55
CA MET A 1 -22.16 11.79 -25.73
C MET A 1 -20.94 12.55 -25.23
N ILE A 2 -20.99 13.87 -25.04
CA ILE A 2 -19.88 14.63 -24.44
C ILE A 2 -20.21 14.93 -22.98
N TYR A 3 -19.31 14.61 -22.06
CA TYR A 3 -19.43 14.82 -20.62
C TYR A 3 -18.35 15.78 -20.13
N THR A 4 -18.73 16.83 -19.41
CA THR A 4 -17.78 17.77 -18.81
C THR A 4 -17.45 17.33 -17.38
N VAL A 5 -16.17 17.03 -17.14
CA VAL A 5 -15.64 16.59 -15.85
C VAL A 5 -15.92 17.63 -14.77
N LYS A 6 -16.54 17.22 -13.67
CA LYS A 6 -16.85 18.07 -12.53
C LYS A 6 -15.74 18.02 -11.48
N PRO A 7 -15.59 19.05 -10.62
CA PRO A 7 -14.69 18.98 -9.48
C PRO A 7 -15.01 17.76 -8.61
N GLY A 8 -14.02 16.89 -8.38
CA GLY A 8 -14.17 15.65 -7.63
C GLY A 8 -14.45 14.40 -8.47
N ASP A 9 -14.70 14.54 -9.78
CA ASP A 9 -14.83 13.38 -10.67
C ASP A 9 -13.49 12.66 -10.85
N SER A 10 -13.53 11.32 -10.84
CA SER A 10 -12.43 10.47 -11.28
C SER A 10 -12.81 9.75 -12.58
N LEU A 11 -11.81 9.41 -13.41
CA LEU A 11 -12.06 8.72 -14.68
C LEU A 11 -12.85 7.43 -14.47
N GLN A 12 -12.53 6.69 -13.41
CA GLN A 12 -13.26 5.47 -13.05
C GLN A 12 -14.70 5.75 -12.61
N HIS A 13 -14.96 6.82 -11.86
CA HIS A 13 -16.32 7.20 -11.45
C HIS A 13 -17.20 7.54 -12.66
N ILE A 14 -16.65 8.29 -13.63
CA ILE A 14 -17.34 8.61 -14.89
C ILE A 14 -17.59 7.32 -15.68
N CYS A 15 -16.59 6.46 -15.83
CA CYS A 15 -16.71 5.18 -16.53
C CYS A 15 -17.78 4.28 -15.91
N HIS A 16 -17.82 4.18 -14.58
CA HIS A 16 -18.81 3.39 -13.87
C HIS A 16 -20.22 3.96 -14.05
N SER A 17 -20.38 5.29 -13.93
CA SER A 17 -21.66 5.97 -14.09
C SER A 17 -22.26 5.78 -15.48
N PHE A 18 -21.41 5.69 -16.51
CA PHE A 18 -21.83 5.47 -17.90
C PHE A 18 -21.70 4.02 -18.36
N GLN A 19 -21.32 3.09 -17.47
CA GLN A 19 -21.06 1.68 -17.80
C GLN A 19 -20.12 1.49 -19.01
N VAL A 20 -19.09 2.34 -19.11
CA VAL A 20 -18.07 2.31 -20.16
C VAL A 20 -16.78 1.75 -19.58
N ASN A 21 -16.05 0.94 -20.37
CA ASN A 21 -14.71 0.49 -19.97
C ASN A 21 -13.71 1.67 -19.95
N PRO A 22 -12.94 1.88 -18.87
CA PRO A 22 -11.95 2.95 -18.77
C PRO A 22 -10.92 3.00 -19.90
N GLU A 23 -10.42 1.84 -20.35
CA GLU A 23 -9.46 1.76 -21.46
C GLU A 23 -10.08 2.23 -22.77
N ARG A 24 -11.35 1.87 -23.01
CA ARG A 24 -12.10 2.31 -24.19
C ARG A 24 -12.38 3.80 -24.13
N LEU A 25 -12.74 4.33 -22.96
CA LEU A 25 -12.93 5.76 -22.78
C LEU A 25 -11.64 6.53 -23.03
N MET A 26 -10.52 6.06 -22.49
CA MET A 26 -9.20 6.65 -22.70
C MET A 26 -8.79 6.62 -24.17
N THR A 27 -9.01 5.51 -24.86
CA THR A 27 -8.70 5.37 -26.29
C THR A 27 -9.49 6.37 -27.13
N VAL A 28 -10.81 6.48 -26.90
CA VAL A 28 -11.69 7.41 -27.62
C VAL A 28 -11.31 8.87 -27.35
N ASN A 29 -10.82 9.17 -26.15
CA ASN A 29 -10.37 10.50 -25.74
C ASN A 29 -8.87 10.73 -25.95
N ARG A 30 -8.16 9.81 -26.61
CA ARG A 30 -6.70 9.86 -26.88
C ARG A 30 -5.85 10.11 -25.62
N MET A 31 -6.24 9.52 -24.50
CA MET A 31 -5.55 9.63 -23.22
C MET A 31 -4.55 8.49 -23.04
N THR A 32 -3.32 8.82 -22.65
CA THR A 32 -2.26 7.84 -22.33
C THR A 32 -2.15 7.56 -20.83
N VAL A 33 -2.68 8.45 -19.99
CA VAL A 33 -2.71 8.33 -18.53
C VAL A 33 -4.13 8.60 -18.00
N PRO A 34 -4.57 7.94 -16.92
CA PRO A 34 -5.94 8.04 -16.42
C PRO A 34 -6.19 9.31 -15.58
N VAL A 35 -5.55 10.42 -15.94
CA VAL A 35 -5.66 11.71 -15.24
C VAL A 35 -6.67 12.58 -15.97
N ILE A 36 -7.66 13.09 -15.24
CA ILE A 36 -8.66 14.04 -15.74
C ILE A 36 -8.66 15.30 -14.89
N SER A 37 -8.96 16.44 -15.52
CA SER A 37 -9.06 17.74 -14.84
C SER A 37 -10.50 18.26 -14.84
N PRO A 38 -10.97 18.92 -13.77
CA PRO A 38 -12.27 19.59 -13.78
C PRO A 38 -12.39 20.57 -14.96
N GLY A 39 -13.54 20.56 -15.65
CA GLY A 39 -13.79 21.32 -16.87
C GLY A 39 -13.37 20.63 -18.16
N GLN A 40 -12.65 19.50 -18.10
CA GLN A 40 -12.27 18.72 -19.28
C GLN A 40 -13.51 18.08 -19.92
N SER A 41 -13.63 18.16 -21.25
CA SER A 41 -14.69 17.49 -22.01
C SER A 41 -14.24 16.10 -22.46
N LEU A 42 -15.01 15.07 -22.09
CA LEU A 42 -14.77 13.67 -22.45
C LEU A 42 -15.89 13.16 -23.36
N ILE A 43 -15.51 12.50 -24.46
CA ILE A 43 -16.39 11.76 -25.34
C ILE A 43 -16.68 10.40 -24.69
N ILE A 44 -17.90 10.22 -24.20
CA ILE A 44 -18.41 8.95 -23.69
C ILE A 44 -18.95 8.12 -24.88
N PRO A 45 -18.34 6.96 -25.20
CA PRO A 45 -18.84 6.07 -26.26
C PRO A 45 -20.15 5.43 -25.82
N ALA A 46 -21.16 5.43 -26.69
CA ALA A 46 -22.42 4.72 -26.44
C ALA A 46 -22.23 3.23 -26.76
N THR A 47 -22.63 2.35 -25.84
CA THR A 47 -22.67 0.91 -26.07
C THR A 47 -24.08 0.54 -26.55
N PRO A 48 -24.28 -0.09 -27.72
CA PRO A 48 -25.58 -0.66 -28.04
C PRO A 48 -25.83 -1.87 -27.11
N ALA A 49 -26.98 -1.85 -26.45
CA ALA A 49 -27.44 -2.92 -25.57
C ALA A 49 -28.03 -4.07 -26.40
N SER A 50 -27.24 -5.11 -26.63
CA SER A 50 -27.55 -6.50 -27.06
C SER A 50 -26.28 -6.99 -27.75
N GLU A 51 -25.69 -8.14 -27.42
CA GLU A 51 -26.30 -9.46 -27.43
C GLU A 51 -25.68 -10.35 -26.33
N ARG A 52 -26.55 -11.05 -25.60
CA ARG A 52 -26.22 -12.31 -24.92
C ARG A 52 -26.99 -13.40 -25.67
N HIS A 53 -26.27 -14.39 -26.22
CA HIS A 53 -26.50 -15.85 -26.11
C HIS A 53 -26.11 -16.67 -27.37
N TYR A 54 -25.21 -17.66 -27.13
CA TYR A 54 -24.94 -18.95 -27.84
C TYR A 54 -24.33 -18.92 -29.27
N SER A 55 -23.39 -19.79 -29.69
CA SER A 55 -22.77 -20.98 -29.09
C SER A 55 -21.39 -21.32 -29.71
N GLU A 56 -20.61 -22.06 -28.93
CA GLU A 56 -19.79 -23.24 -29.27
C GLU A 56 -18.63 -23.25 -30.29
N LYS A 57 -17.54 -23.85 -29.79
CA LYS A 57 -16.38 -24.48 -30.44
C LYS A 57 -15.26 -23.57 -30.94
N GLY A 58 -14.18 -23.56 -30.16
CA GLY A 58 -12.85 -23.15 -30.61
C GLY A 58 -12.00 -22.60 -29.48
N GLU A 59 -11.37 -23.50 -28.72
CA GLU A 59 -10.07 -23.35 -28.05
C GLU A 59 -9.64 -21.93 -27.59
N ALA A 60 -9.81 -21.62 -26.29
CA ALA A 60 -9.05 -20.57 -25.62
C ALA A 60 -8.95 -20.79 -24.11
N ALA A 61 -7.77 -20.48 -23.57
CA ALA A 61 -7.20 -20.91 -22.29
C ALA A 61 -7.91 -20.44 -20.99
N PRO A 62 -7.70 -21.16 -19.85
CA PRO A 62 -8.48 -21.04 -18.63
C PRO A 62 -7.90 -19.99 -17.67
N TRP A 63 -8.37 -18.74 -17.72
CA TRP A 63 -7.94 -17.72 -16.74
C TRP A 63 -9.06 -16.88 -16.11
N ARG A 64 -10.34 -17.06 -16.48
CA ARG A 64 -11.41 -16.15 -16.04
C ARG A 64 -12.33 -16.66 -14.93
N GLU A 65 -12.22 -17.92 -14.51
CA GLU A 65 -13.13 -18.48 -13.51
C GLU A 65 -12.46 -18.81 -12.16
N ALA A 66 -11.13 -18.71 -12.05
CA ALA A 66 -10.41 -18.99 -10.80
C ALA A 66 -10.32 -17.78 -9.84
N GLU A 67 -10.60 -16.55 -10.27
CA GLU A 67 -10.27 -15.34 -9.49
C GLU A 67 -11.39 -14.75 -8.61
N GLU A 68 -12.61 -15.29 -8.62
CA GLU A 68 -13.69 -14.77 -7.75
C GLU A 68 -14.23 -15.76 -6.70
N ASN A 69 -13.93 -17.06 -6.79
CA ASN A 69 -14.52 -18.07 -5.89
C ASN A 69 -13.55 -18.78 -4.92
N ASP A 70 -12.26 -18.42 -4.89
CA ASP A 70 -11.23 -19.14 -4.10
C ASP A 70 -10.88 -18.51 -2.72
N TRP A 71 -11.48 -17.36 -2.36
CA TRP A 71 -11.08 -16.61 -1.14
C TRP A 71 -11.99 -16.79 0.07
N ARG A 72 -12.94 -17.73 0.01
CA ARG A 72 -13.75 -18.13 1.17
C ARG A 72 -13.27 -19.50 1.64
N SER A 73 -12.15 -19.57 2.36
CA SER A 73 -11.82 -20.58 3.40
C SER A 73 -10.33 -20.67 3.77
N GLU A 74 -9.40 -20.15 2.96
CA GLU A 74 -7.97 -20.29 3.27
C GLU A 74 -7.43 -19.18 4.17
N GLU A 75 -6.61 -19.58 5.15
CA GLU A 75 -5.82 -18.65 5.96
C GLU A 75 -4.86 -17.87 5.04
N VAL A 76 -4.86 -16.54 5.17
CA VAL A 76 -3.98 -15.68 4.37
C VAL A 76 -2.51 -16.01 4.72
N PRO A 77 -1.65 -16.37 3.74
CA PRO A 77 -0.25 -16.65 4.00
C PRO A 77 0.44 -15.47 4.66
N ARG A 78 1.41 -15.75 5.55
CA ARG A 78 2.24 -14.68 6.14
C ARG A 78 3.07 -14.00 5.04
N PRO A 79 3.56 -12.76 5.28
CA PRO A 79 4.41 -12.10 4.30
C PRO A 79 5.62 -12.94 3.87
N GLN A 80 6.26 -13.66 4.80
CA GLN A 80 7.41 -14.51 4.51
C GLN A 80 7.10 -15.67 3.56
N ASP A 81 5.85 -16.13 3.59
CA ASP A 81 5.37 -17.28 2.81
C ASP A 81 4.74 -16.83 1.47
N THR A 82 4.64 -15.51 1.22
CA THR A 82 3.97 -14.97 0.03
C THR A 82 4.85 -15.07 -1.21
N GLN A 83 4.41 -15.90 -2.17
CA GLN A 83 5.04 -16.03 -3.49
C GLN A 83 4.50 -14.99 -4.48
N PRO A 84 5.29 -14.54 -5.47
CA PRO A 84 4.79 -13.68 -6.53
C PRO A 84 3.67 -14.33 -7.35
N ILE A 85 2.88 -13.53 -8.05
CA ILE A 85 1.98 -14.05 -9.08
C ILE A 85 2.86 -14.62 -10.22
N PRO A 86 2.72 -15.91 -10.58
CA PRO A 86 3.49 -16.53 -11.65
C PRO A 86 3.43 -15.70 -12.95
N GLY A 87 4.57 -15.53 -13.63
CA GLY A 87 4.66 -14.78 -14.89
C GLY A 87 4.58 -13.26 -14.77
N THR A 88 4.28 -12.69 -13.59
CA THR A 88 4.32 -11.23 -13.38
C THR A 88 5.65 -10.75 -12.80
N TRP A 89 6.47 -11.67 -12.33
CA TRP A 89 7.77 -11.41 -11.74
C TRP A 89 8.85 -12.04 -12.63
N PRO A 90 9.91 -11.31 -13.01
CA PRO A 90 10.98 -11.88 -13.83
C PRO A 90 11.59 -13.08 -13.10
N ASP A 91 11.85 -14.16 -13.84
CA ASP A 91 12.57 -15.30 -13.30
C ASP A 91 13.98 -14.81 -12.92
N PHE A 92 14.33 -14.96 -11.64
CA PHE A 92 15.58 -14.47 -11.06
C PHE A 92 16.89 -14.94 -11.77
N PRO A 93 16.94 -15.99 -12.61
CA PRO A 93 18.11 -16.26 -13.45
C PRO A 93 18.32 -15.26 -14.61
N GLU A 94 17.33 -14.44 -14.98
CA GLU A 94 17.40 -13.52 -16.14
C GLU A 94 17.71 -12.07 -15.79
N VAL A 95 17.73 -11.71 -14.49
CA VAL A 95 18.28 -10.43 -14.03
C VAL A 95 19.81 -10.53 -14.11
N LYS A 96 20.34 -10.49 -15.34
CA LYS A 96 21.78 -10.42 -15.61
C LYS A 96 22.39 -9.28 -14.81
N LYS A 97 23.63 -9.48 -14.34
CA LYS A 97 24.54 -8.42 -13.84
C LYS A 97 24.40 -7.17 -14.73
N GLY A 98 23.67 -6.16 -14.26
CA GLY A 98 23.42 -4.91 -14.99
C GLY A 98 21.95 -4.55 -15.29
N HIS A 99 20.98 -5.44 -15.07
CA HIS A 99 19.56 -5.03 -15.07
C HIS A 99 19.21 -4.39 -13.72
N GLN A 100 19.35 -3.06 -13.63
CA GLN A 100 18.79 -2.31 -12.51
C GLN A 100 17.27 -2.32 -12.64
N ILE A 101 16.56 -2.92 -11.67
CA ILE A 101 15.16 -2.53 -11.43
C ILE A 101 15.20 -1.01 -11.27
N SER A 102 14.45 -0.27 -12.10
CA SER A 102 14.46 1.19 -12.08
C SER A 102 13.88 1.67 -10.76
N VAL A 103 14.75 1.77 -9.77
CA VAL A 103 14.42 2.29 -8.45
C VAL A 103 14.63 3.79 -8.51
N PHE A 104 13.53 4.51 -8.65
CA PHE A 104 13.57 5.96 -8.61
C PHE A 104 13.78 6.38 -7.16
N LYS A 105 14.96 6.93 -6.85
CA LYS A 105 15.18 7.65 -5.60
C LYS A 105 14.34 8.92 -5.63
N ALA A 106 13.14 8.85 -5.08
CA ALA A 106 12.35 10.06 -4.85
C ALA A 106 13.08 10.84 -3.74
N ARG A 107 13.78 11.92 -4.11
CA ARG A 107 14.30 12.87 -3.13
C ARG A 107 13.11 13.44 -2.36
N ASP A 108 12.84 12.96 -1.15
CA ASP A 108 12.11 13.77 -0.18
C ASP A 108 13.10 14.76 0.43
N ILE A 109 13.05 15.99 -0.07
CA ILE A 109 14.09 17.01 0.06
C ILE A 109 14.06 17.70 1.44
N ARG A 110 13.34 17.15 2.42
CA ARG A 110 13.24 17.71 3.79
C ARG A 110 13.53 16.71 4.91
N LYS A 111 13.63 15.40 4.62
CA LYS A 111 13.91 14.36 5.62
C LYS A 111 14.99 13.44 5.07
N ASN A 112 16.06 13.20 5.82
CA ASN A 112 17.24 12.43 5.38
C ASN A 112 16.98 10.91 5.25
N ILE A 113 15.81 10.51 4.73
CA ILE A 113 15.39 9.11 4.58
C ILE A 113 15.28 8.81 3.08
N PRO A 114 16.06 7.86 2.55
CA PRO A 114 15.96 7.46 1.15
C PRO A 114 14.63 6.72 0.93
N ILE A 115 13.76 7.31 0.11
CA ILE A 115 12.52 6.70 -0.37
C ILE A 115 12.76 6.19 -1.78
N TYR A 116 12.41 4.95 -1.99
CA TYR A 116 12.53 4.26 -3.25
C TYR A 116 11.14 3.93 -3.79
N ASN A 117 10.95 4.02 -5.11
CA ASN A 117 9.74 3.58 -5.78
C ASN A 117 10.08 2.54 -6.83
N ALA A 118 9.37 1.40 -6.80
CA ALA A 118 9.42 0.39 -7.85
C ALA A 118 8.07 -0.31 -7.99
N ARG A 119 7.62 -0.53 -9.23
CA ARG A 119 6.40 -1.30 -9.57
C ARG A 119 5.17 -0.90 -8.74
N ALA A 120 4.94 0.42 -8.62
CA ALA A 120 3.82 1.00 -7.87
C ALA A 120 3.82 0.69 -6.36
N ALA A 121 4.99 0.46 -5.76
CA ALA A 121 5.18 0.48 -4.31
C ALA A 121 6.26 1.49 -3.92
N TYR A 122 6.10 2.09 -2.75
CA TYR A 122 7.14 2.90 -2.09
C TYR A 122 7.77 2.09 -0.96
N PHE A 123 9.08 2.15 -0.83
CA PHE A 123 9.77 1.50 0.28
C PHE A 123 10.91 2.33 0.85
N PHE A 124 11.07 2.23 2.16
CA PHE A 124 12.09 2.95 2.92
C PHE A 124 12.37 2.22 4.24
N MET A 125 13.59 2.38 4.76
CA MET A 125 13.94 1.91 6.10
C MET A 125 13.81 3.04 7.11
N SER A 126 13.35 2.70 8.31
CA SER A 126 13.30 3.60 9.45
C SER A 126 13.51 2.82 10.77
N LYS A 127 13.44 3.57 11.87
CA LYS A 127 13.18 3.08 13.22
C LYS A 127 11.70 2.71 13.37
N MET A 128 11.33 2.01 14.45
CA MET A 128 9.93 1.90 14.86
C MET A 128 9.74 2.13 16.36
N ALA A 129 8.93 3.11 16.75
CA ALA A 129 8.39 3.27 18.10
C ALA A 129 6.98 2.67 18.17
N VAL A 130 6.65 2.03 19.29
CA VAL A 130 5.32 1.47 19.51
C VAL A 130 4.44 2.51 20.18
N GLU A 131 3.35 2.88 19.51
CA GLU A 131 2.46 3.96 19.94
C GLU A 131 1.47 3.50 21.02
N ALA A 132 1.17 4.41 21.93
CA ALA A 132 0.29 4.21 23.08
C ALA A 132 -1.12 3.73 22.70
N THR A 133 -1.71 3.01 23.64
CA THR A 133 -3.12 2.62 23.70
C THR A 133 -4.03 3.82 23.36
N GLY A 134 -4.73 3.77 22.23
CA GLY A 134 -5.44 4.91 21.67
C GLY A 134 -6.35 4.56 20.50
N CYS A 135 -7.12 5.56 20.05
CA CYS A 135 -8.15 5.46 19.02
C CYS A 135 -7.66 6.16 17.75
N PHE A 136 -7.06 5.40 16.83
CA PHE A 136 -6.45 5.92 15.60
C PHE A 136 -7.47 5.90 14.47
N SER A 137 -7.99 7.09 14.16
CA SER A 137 -9.14 7.21 13.27
C SER A 137 -8.69 7.44 11.82
N ILE A 138 -9.27 6.70 10.88
CA ILE A 138 -9.07 6.95 9.42
C ILE A 138 -9.92 8.14 8.94
N CYS A 139 -10.50 8.94 9.84
CA CYS A 139 -11.33 10.07 9.45
C CYS A 139 -10.44 11.27 9.05
N ASP A 140 -10.96 12.07 8.12
CA ASP A 140 -10.47 13.44 7.94
C ASP A 140 -10.81 14.25 9.21
N HIS A 141 -9.86 15.05 9.71
CA HIS A 141 -10.04 15.90 10.90
C HIS A 141 -11.18 16.93 10.75
N SER A 142 -11.71 17.08 9.53
CA SER A 142 -12.89 17.89 9.21
C SER A 142 -14.22 17.30 9.69
N VAL A 143 -14.25 16.02 10.12
CA VAL A 143 -15.48 15.34 10.55
C VAL A 143 -15.40 15.02 12.05
N SER A 144 -16.25 15.67 12.86
CA SER A 144 -16.37 15.41 14.30
C SER A 144 -17.83 15.16 14.69
N PRO A 145 -18.12 14.11 15.48
CA PRO A 145 -17.17 13.13 16.01
C PRO A 145 -16.75 12.14 14.92
N CYS A 146 -15.45 11.86 14.84
CA CYS A 146 -14.99 10.66 14.15
C CYS A 146 -15.63 9.45 14.84
N GLY A 147 -16.32 8.59 14.09
CA GLY A 147 -16.99 7.41 14.64
C GLY A 147 -16.01 6.35 15.16
N ASN A 148 -15.82 5.27 14.40
CA ASN A 148 -14.96 4.14 14.77
C ASN A 148 -13.47 4.39 14.46
N CYS A 149 -12.58 3.77 15.24
CA CYS A 149 -11.12 3.90 15.12
C CYS A 149 -10.39 2.56 15.33
N PHE A 150 -9.14 2.50 14.89
CA PHE A 150 -8.26 1.37 15.16
C PHE A 150 -7.72 1.44 16.59
N ARG A 151 -7.73 0.27 17.25
CA ARG A 151 -7.10 0.08 18.55
C ARG A 151 -5.68 -0.45 18.36
N SER A 152 -4.72 0.17 19.04
CA SER A 152 -3.29 -0.16 18.91
C SER A 152 -2.98 -1.62 19.27
N GLU A 153 -3.73 -2.22 20.20
CA GLU A 153 -3.49 -3.56 20.74
C GLU A 153 -4.01 -4.68 19.86
N THR A 154 -4.90 -4.38 18.91
CA THR A 154 -5.66 -5.40 18.16
C THR A 154 -5.55 -5.27 16.65
N VAL A 155 -5.00 -4.17 16.13
CA VAL A 155 -4.93 -3.91 14.69
C VAL A 155 -3.50 -3.57 14.28
N PRO A 156 -2.92 -4.22 13.26
CA PRO A 156 -1.60 -3.88 12.79
C PRO A 156 -1.68 -2.65 11.89
N PHE A 157 -1.19 -1.51 12.37
CA PHE A 157 -1.11 -0.29 11.59
C PHE A 157 0.25 0.40 11.73
N TYR A 158 0.62 1.16 10.72
CA TYR A 158 1.75 2.08 10.75
C TYR A 158 1.27 3.51 10.54
N VAL A 159 2.14 4.43 10.94
CA VAL A 159 1.93 5.87 10.87
C VAL A 159 2.93 6.44 9.87
N ILE A 160 2.43 7.30 8.97
CA ILE A 160 3.25 7.94 7.95
C ILE A 160 3.56 9.40 8.31
N PRO A 161 4.72 9.93 7.90
CA PRO A 161 5.03 11.34 8.11
C PRO A 161 4.00 12.28 7.47
N HIS A 162 3.64 13.36 8.18
CA HIS A 162 2.87 14.47 7.61
C HIS A 162 3.51 15.04 6.34
N ASN A 163 2.64 15.61 5.49
CA ASN A 163 2.98 16.29 4.24
C ASN A 163 3.60 15.39 3.17
N THR A 164 3.36 14.08 3.23
CA THR A 164 3.65 13.18 2.12
C THR A 164 2.45 13.12 1.17
N ASN A 165 2.71 13.19 -0.14
CA ASN A 165 1.70 13.18 -1.20
C ASN A 165 1.61 11.81 -1.92
N TRP A 166 2.31 10.81 -1.41
CA TRP A 166 2.50 9.51 -2.06
C TRP A 166 1.83 8.35 -1.31
N VAL A 167 1.20 8.57 -0.15
CA VAL A 167 0.41 7.58 0.60
C VAL A 167 -0.86 8.24 1.11
N SER A 168 -1.95 7.49 1.15
CA SER A 168 -3.22 7.89 1.77
C SER A 168 -3.52 7.07 3.02
N LEU A 169 -4.28 7.66 3.95
CA LEU A 169 -4.88 6.88 5.03
C LEU A 169 -5.71 5.73 4.47
N GLY A 170 -5.55 4.55 5.06
CA GLY A 170 -6.13 3.29 4.60
C GLY A 170 -5.23 2.49 3.66
N ASP A 171 -4.18 3.08 3.07
CA ASP A 171 -3.29 2.32 2.19
C ASP A 171 -2.61 1.18 2.95
N TYR A 172 -2.56 0.02 2.31
CA TYR A 172 -1.96 -1.18 2.84
C TYR A 172 -0.45 -1.20 2.65
N GLY A 173 0.23 -1.93 3.52
CA GLY A 173 1.66 -2.16 3.41
C GLY A 173 2.12 -3.46 4.08
N VAL A 174 3.39 -3.76 3.87
CA VAL A 174 4.14 -4.79 4.58
C VAL A 174 5.22 -4.11 5.38
N VAL A 175 5.33 -4.45 6.66
CA VAL A 175 6.40 -3.98 7.53
C VAL A 175 7.27 -5.16 7.89
N ILE A 176 8.58 -5.00 7.79
CA ILE A 176 9.56 -6.07 7.99
C ILE A 176 10.59 -5.57 9.00
N ASN A 177 10.80 -6.34 10.07
CA ASN A 177 11.92 -6.14 10.98
C ASN A 177 13.08 -7.00 10.52
N THR A 178 14.11 -6.37 9.94
CA THR A 178 15.25 -7.10 9.35
C THR A 178 16.12 -7.78 10.41
N ARG A 179 16.05 -7.36 11.67
CA ARG A 179 16.78 -7.98 12.79
C ARG A 179 16.13 -9.28 13.23
N THR A 180 14.80 -9.30 13.35
CA THR A 180 14.05 -10.48 13.79
C THR A 180 13.62 -11.37 12.62
N LYS A 181 13.71 -10.85 11.40
CA LYS A 181 13.20 -11.48 10.15
C LYS A 181 11.69 -11.70 10.16
N GLU A 182 11.00 -11.06 11.11
CA GLU A 182 9.55 -11.07 11.19
C GLU A 182 8.95 -9.97 10.33
N ALA A 183 7.79 -10.27 9.74
CA ALA A 183 7.08 -9.38 8.86
C ALA A 183 5.57 -9.47 9.11
N ALA A 184 4.89 -8.36 8.90
CA ALA A 184 3.45 -8.26 9.08
C ALA A 184 2.80 -7.39 8.00
N TYR A 185 1.58 -7.76 7.63
CA TYR A 185 0.69 -6.86 6.90
C TYR A 185 0.18 -5.79 7.86
N ALA A 186 0.04 -4.58 7.34
CA ALA A 186 -0.43 -3.46 8.11
C ALA A 186 -1.17 -2.45 7.23
N ILE A 187 -1.91 -1.55 7.88
CA ILE A 187 -2.63 -0.46 7.22
C ILE A 187 -2.10 0.91 7.69
N CYS A 188 -2.15 1.92 6.84
CA CYS A 188 -1.87 3.29 7.19
C CYS A 188 -3.03 3.87 8.01
N ALA A 189 -2.84 4.09 9.31
CA ALA A 189 -3.92 4.53 10.21
C ALA A 189 -3.91 6.01 10.55
N ASP A 190 -2.75 6.66 10.56
CA ASP A 190 -2.62 8.06 10.95
C ASP A 190 -1.40 8.72 10.30
N TRP A 191 -1.35 10.05 10.44
CA TRP A 191 -0.18 10.85 10.17
C TRP A 191 0.60 11.07 11.48
N GLY A 192 1.94 10.99 11.43
CA GLY A 192 2.85 11.18 12.57
C GLY A 192 2.75 12.60 13.14
N PRO A 193 3.56 13.05 14.10
CA PRO A 193 3.31 14.32 14.78
C PRO A 193 3.27 15.56 13.85
N LYS A 194 2.24 16.42 14.02
CA LYS A 194 1.95 17.66 13.26
C LYS A 194 3.03 18.74 13.35
N GLN A 195 3.94 18.64 14.31
CA GLN A 195 4.99 19.64 14.58
C GLN A 195 6.37 19.00 14.47
N ASP A 196 7.34 19.78 13.98
CA ASP A 196 8.77 19.49 14.05
C ASP A 196 9.27 19.58 15.50
N THR A 197 8.71 18.81 16.44
CA THR A 197 9.25 18.75 17.80
C THR A 197 10.50 17.88 17.79
N ILE A 198 11.64 18.53 17.63
CA ILE A 198 12.96 17.95 17.87
C ILE A 198 13.02 17.54 19.33
N VAL A 199 12.72 16.27 19.64
CA VAL A 199 13.05 15.71 20.96
C VAL A 199 14.54 15.36 20.92
N LEU A 200 15.37 16.27 21.46
CA LEU A 200 16.80 16.05 21.68
C LEU A 200 16.99 15.04 22.82
N ALA A 201 17.03 13.76 22.49
CA ALA A 201 17.65 12.74 23.34
C ALA A 201 18.97 12.33 22.67
N GLY A 202 20.10 12.90 23.13
CA GLY A 202 21.44 12.49 22.71
C GLY A 202 21.81 12.84 21.26
N ASN A 203 21.93 14.14 20.95
CA ASN A 203 22.50 14.66 19.68
C ASN A 203 21.88 14.16 18.36
N THR A 204 20.65 13.64 18.39
CA THR A 204 19.92 13.24 17.18
C THR A 204 18.67 14.09 16.98
N SER A 205 18.62 14.82 15.87
CA SER A 205 17.46 15.63 15.47
C SER A 205 16.41 14.75 14.81
N PHE A 206 15.18 14.71 15.34
CA PHE A 206 14.06 13.97 14.74
C PHE A 206 12.85 14.88 14.53
N SER A 207 12.70 15.41 13.31
CA SER A 207 11.52 16.18 12.90
C SER A 207 10.58 15.27 12.07
N GLY A 208 9.28 15.25 12.41
CA GLY A 208 8.25 14.49 11.70
C GLY A 208 8.46 12.97 11.66
N LYS A 209 8.48 12.35 12.85
CA LYS A 209 8.83 10.94 13.13
C LYS A 209 8.22 9.97 12.11
N ILE A 210 9.09 9.35 11.33
CA ILE A 210 8.77 8.17 10.52
C ILE A 210 9.03 6.95 11.40
N GLY A 211 8.06 6.04 11.48
CA GLY A 211 8.23 4.79 12.21
C GLY A 211 7.40 4.68 13.48
N GLU A 212 6.21 5.24 13.56
CA GLU A 212 5.28 4.85 14.64
C GLU A 212 4.39 3.72 14.11
N GLY A 213 4.00 2.81 15.00
CA GLY A 213 2.99 1.83 14.67
C GLY A 213 2.45 1.13 15.90
N SER A 214 1.45 0.30 15.66
CA SER A 214 0.61 -0.23 16.71
C SER A 214 1.31 -1.27 17.59
N VAL A 215 0.77 -1.49 18.79
CA VAL A 215 1.22 -2.57 19.69
C VAL A 215 1.06 -3.95 19.02
N ASP A 216 -0.03 -4.18 18.30
CA ASP A 216 -0.25 -5.42 17.54
C ASP A 216 0.84 -5.62 16.47
N LEU A 217 1.14 -4.56 15.70
CA LEU A 217 2.21 -4.61 14.70
C LEU A 217 3.57 -4.89 15.35
N GLY A 218 3.91 -4.19 16.43
CA GLY A 218 5.17 -4.39 17.14
C GLY A 218 5.32 -5.81 17.70
N LYS A 219 4.23 -6.43 18.15
CA LYS A 219 4.22 -7.82 18.63
C LYS A 219 4.52 -8.79 17.48
N ARG A 220 3.86 -8.60 16.33
CA ARG A 220 4.10 -9.42 15.13
C ARG A 220 5.53 -9.30 14.61
N LEU A 221 6.13 -8.11 14.73
CA LEU A 221 7.52 -7.85 14.33
C LEU A 221 8.56 -8.26 15.38
N ASN A 222 8.12 -8.83 16.51
CA ASN A 222 8.98 -9.23 17.63
C ASN A 222 9.88 -8.08 18.14
N ILE A 223 9.30 -6.88 18.30
CA ILE A 223 10.01 -5.74 18.89
C ILE A 223 10.25 -6.01 20.38
N LYS A 224 11.49 -5.78 20.81
CA LYS A 224 11.91 -6.03 22.19
C LYS A 224 11.12 -5.15 23.18
N ASP A 225 10.93 -5.67 24.40
CA ASP A 225 10.36 -4.95 25.55
C ASP A 225 8.89 -4.51 25.37
N ILE A 226 8.22 -4.96 24.31
CA ILE A 226 6.80 -4.66 24.04
C ILE A 226 5.84 -5.26 25.06
N THR A 227 6.24 -6.33 25.72
CA THR A 227 5.53 -6.89 26.87
C THR A 227 6.46 -6.86 28.07
N PRO A 228 6.05 -6.30 29.22
CA PRO A 228 4.75 -5.74 29.56
C PRO A 228 4.59 -4.23 29.28
N ASN A 229 5.60 -3.54 28.73
CA ASN A 229 5.63 -2.08 28.62
C ASN A 229 5.70 -1.59 27.15
N PRO A 230 4.61 -1.66 26.36
CA PRO A 230 4.63 -1.30 24.94
C PRO A 230 5.18 0.10 24.65
N LEU A 231 4.93 1.06 25.53
CA LEU A 231 5.43 2.45 25.40
C LEU A 231 6.95 2.59 25.43
N ARG A 232 7.67 1.58 25.92
CA ARG A 232 9.13 1.54 25.93
C ARG A 232 9.69 0.77 24.74
N ALA A 233 8.83 0.07 24.00
CA ALA A 233 9.25 -0.74 22.87
C ALA A 233 9.62 0.14 21.69
N PHE A 234 10.83 -0.07 21.22
CA PHE A 234 11.44 0.73 20.19
C PHE A 234 12.48 -0.10 19.46
N GLU A 235 12.42 -0.10 18.14
CA GLU A 235 13.47 -0.60 17.27
C GLU A 235 14.22 0.61 16.67
N PRO A 236 15.52 0.79 16.95
CA PRO A 236 16.26 2.00 16.55
C PRO A 236 16.55 2.12 15.05
N PHE A 237 16.52 1.01 14.31
CA PHE A 237 16.76 0.93 12.87
C PHE A 237 16.32 -0.47 12.37
N GLY A 238 16.38 -0.73 11.06
CA GLY A 238 16.12 -2.09 10.56
C GLY A 238 14.65 -2.39 10.25
N ILE A 239 13.77 -1.39 10.31
CA ILE A 239 12.36 -1.58 9.95
C ILE A 239 12.15 -1.11 8.51
N LEU A 240 11.91 -2.05 7.61
CA LEU A 240 11.55 -1.77 6.22
C LEU A 240 10.02 -1.65 6.12
N TYR A 241 9.57 -0.55 5.53
CA TYR A 241 8.18 -0.34 5.14
C TYR A 241 8.08 -0.50 3.63
N ILE A 242 7.13 -1.33 3.16
CA ILE A 242 6.74 -1.46 1.76
C ILE A 242 5.27 -1.05 1.68
N ILE A 243 4.98 0.06 1.02
CA ILE A 243 3.66 0.70 0.99
C ILE A 243 3.08 0.62 -0.42
N PHE A 244 1.81 0.24 -0.52
CA PHE A 244 1.05 0.19 -1.76
C PHE A 244 0.15 1.43 -1.87
N PRO A 245 0.60 2.49 -2.54
CA PRO A 245 -0.16 3.73 -2.70
C PRO A 245 -1.48 3.50 -3.44
N ASN A 246 -2.54 4.21 -3.03
CA ASN A 246 -3.89 4.11 -3.58
C ASN A 246 -4.54 2.72 -3.45
N SER A 247 -3.98 1.83 -2.63
CA SER A 247 -4.52 0.47 -2.43
C SER A 247 -5.86 0.47 -1.70
N ALA A 248 -6.17 1.54 -0.95
CA ALA A 248 -7.48 1.76 -0.36
C ALA A 248 -8.50 2.39 -1.31
N ASN A 249 -8.12 2.80 -2.53
CA ASN A 249 -8.98 3.54 -3.46
C ASN A 249 -9.66 4.78 -2.85
N GLY A 250 -8.99 5.45 -1.90
CA GLY A 250 -9.55 6.60 -1.16
C GLY A 250 -10.62 6.23 -0.14
N VAL A 251 -10.91 4.94 0.04
CA VAL A 251 -11.88 4.43 1.03
C VAL A 251 -11.26 4.47 2.42
N ARG A 252 -11.79 5.36 3.26
CA ARG A 252 -11.33 5.58 4.63
C ARG A 252 -12.18 4.85 5.65
N THR A 253 -12.28 3.53 5.51
CA THR A 253 -13.11 2.67 6.37
C THR A 253 -12.27 1.84 7.32
N ILE A 254 -12.73 1.70 8.56
CA ILE A 254 -12.14 0.75 9.52
C ILE A 254 -12.23 -0.68 8.96
N LYS A 255 -11.09 -1.36 8.91
CA LYS A 255 -10.95 -2.74 8.43
C LYS A 255 -10.65 -3.70 9.58
N SER A 256 -11.20 -4.90 9.52
CA SER A 256 -10.80 -5.98 10.41
C SER A 256 -9.40 -6.50 10.06
N VAL A 257 -8.72 -7.15 11.02
CA VAL A 257 -7.39 -7.76 10.77
C VAL A 257 -7.41 -8.76 9.59
N PRO A 258 -8.42 -9.65 9.45
CA PRO A 258 -8.49 -10.52 8.28
C PRO A 258 -8.60 -9.77 6.95
N GLU A 259 -9.35 -8.66 6.90
CA GLU A 259 -9.45 -7.82 5.70
C GLU A 259 -8.11 -7.14 5.39
N ILE A 260 -7.43 -6.60 6.41
CA ILE A 260 -6.09 -5.99 6.25
C ILE A 260 -5.11 -7.01 5.70
N ASN A 261 -5.05 -8.21 6.29
CA ASN A 261 -4.16 -9.27 5.84
C ASN A 261 -4.46 -9.66 4.39
N ARG A 262 -5.73 -9.92 4.07
CA ARG A 262 -6.16 -10.33 2.71
C ARG A 262 -5.77 -9.29 1.67
N ASP A 263 -6.12 -8.04 1.91
CA ASP A 263 -5.95 -6.99 0.92
C ASP A 263 -4.46 -6.63 0.77
N ALA A 264 -3.73 -6.49 1.86
CA ALA A 264 -2.28 -6.26 1.84
C ALA A 264 -1.52 -7.42 1.17
N HIS A 265 -1.90 -8.68 1.46
CA HIS A 265 -1.36 -9.86 0.81
C HIS A 265 -1.53 -9.78 -0.71
N ARG A 266 -2.73 -9.43 -1.20
CA ARG A 266 -3.01 -9.29 -2.64
C ARG A 266 -2.05 -8.30 -3.32
N PHE A 267 -1.84 -7.13 -2.72
CA PHE A 267 -0.92 -6.13 -3.29
C PHE A 267 0.54 -6.58 -3.20
N PHE A 268 0.94 -7.20 -2.09
CA PHE A 268 2.30 -7.71 -1.93
C PHE A 268 2.62 -8.82 -2.93
N ARG A 269 1.69 -9.77 -3.11
CA ARG A 269 1.77 -10.83 -4.11
C ARG A 269 1.94 -10.29 -5.52
N LYS A 270 1.15 -9.26 -5.89
CA LYS A 270 1.23 -8.58 -7.19
C LYS A 270 2.55 -7.80 -7.38
N TRP A 271 3.08 -7.23 -6.31
CA TRP A 271 4.35 -6.51 -6.34
C TRP A 271 5.54 -7.45 -6.56
N GLY A 272 5.49 -8.68 -6.06
CA GLY A 272 6.57 -9.67 -6.20
C GLY A 272 6.77 -10.56 -4.98
N GLY A 273 5.98 -10.34 -3.92
CA GLY A 273 6.01 -11.12 -2.68
C GLY A 273 7.34 -11.04 -1.95
N TRP A 274 7.59 -12.05 -1.11
CA TRP A 274 8.80 -12.17 -0.32
C TRP A 274 10.09 -12.19 -1.15
N PRO A 275 10.16 -12.86 -2.32
CA PRO A 275 11.36 -12.84 -3.16
C PRO A 275 11.79 -11.43 -3.56
N GLN A 276 10.83 -10.56 -3.94
CA GLN A 276 11.13 -9.18 -4.31
C GLN A 276 11.53 -8.32 -3.09
N ALA A 277 10.96 -8.59 -1.90
CA ALA A 277 11.39 -7.91 -0.67
C ALA A 277 12.86 -8.23 -0.35
N LYS A 278 13.27 -9.50 -0.49
CA LYS A 278 14.68 -9.91 -0.31
C LYS A 278 15.62 -9.24 -1.32
N PHE A 279 15.22 -9.19 -2.59
CA PHE A 279 16.00 -8.51 -3.63
C PHE A 279 16.21 -7.03 -3.29
N VAL A 280 15.16 -6.33 -2.89
CA VAL A 280 15.24 -4.90 -2.51
C VAL A 280 16.18 -4.68 -1.32
N LEU A 281 16.12 -5.55 -0.31
CA LEU A 281 16.98 -5.46 0.87
C LEU A 281 18.46 -5.70 0.53
N ASP A 282 18.74 -6.68 -0.31
CA ASP A 282 20.10 -7.01 -0.74
C ASP A 282 20.68 -5.86 -1.60
N GLU A 283 19.96 -5.46 -2.65
CA GLU A 283 20.44 -4.49 -3.64
C GLU A 283 20.56 -3.06 -3.09
N HIS A 284 19.64 -2.61 -2.23
CA HIS A 284 19.58 -1.20 -1.81
C HIS A 284 20.03 -0.95 -0.37
N TYR A 285 20.11 -2.00 0.45
CA TYR A 285 20.47 -1.88 1.85
C TYR A 285 21.58 -2.84 2.28
N ASN A 286 22.03 -3.76 1.40
CA ASN A 286 23.03 -4.78 1.71
C ASN A 286 22.62 -5.63 2.95
N ILE A 287 21.34 -6.00 3.00
CA ILE A 287 20.72 -6.79 4.08
C ILE A 287 20.13 -8.08 3.51
N THR A 288 20.38 -9.20 4.17
CA THR A 288 19.81 -10.50 3.81
C THR A 288 18.89 -11.00 4.92
N ILE A 289 17.65 -11.38 4.58
CA ILE A 289 16.67 -11.93 5.52
C ILE A 289 16.24 -13.35 5.13
#